data_AF-A0A9E3K9D8-F1
#
_entry.id   AF-A0A9E3K9D8-F1
#
_cell.length_a   1.000
_cell.length_b   1.000
_cell.length_c   1.000
_cell.angle_alpha   90.00
_cell.angle_beta   90.00
_cell.angle_gamma   90.00
#
_symmetry.space_group_name_H-M   'P 1'
#
loop_
_entity.id
_entity.type
_entity.pdbx_description
1 polymer ?
#
loop_
_entity_poly.entity_id
_entity_poly.type
_entity_poly.pdbx_seq_one_letter_code
_entity_poly.pdbx_strand_id
1 'polypeptide(L)'
;MHSEILKPVVVLIAWTLVMLVWMMAVRLPAMKAAGIDMTKLKGGRGSDADGVLPAKAQWKAHNYNHLFEQPTCFYAVSFVIAFTGTGDGINAWIAW
;
A
#
# COMPACT_ATOMS: atom_id res chain seq x y z
N MET A 1 17.45 2.23 23.10
CA MET A 1 16.98 3.20 22.10
C MET A 1 15.88 2.54 21.28
N HIS A 2 14.63 2.64 21.73
CA HIS A 2 13.46 2.26 20.94
C HIS A 2 12.62 3.52 20.81
N SER A 3 12.39 3.99 19.59
CA SER A 3 11.55 5.17 19.34
C SER A 3 10.14 4.69 19.02
N GLU A 4 9.16 5.11 19.81
CA GLU A 4 7.79 4.62 19.71
C GLU A 4 7.10 5.01 18.41
N ILE A 5 7.49 6.12 17.78
CA ILE A 5 6.96 6.59 16.49
C ILE A 5 7.22 5.61 15.33
N LEU A 6 8.17 4.68 15.49
CA LEU A 6 8.42 3.63 14.49
C LEU A 6 7.33 2.55 14.50
N LYS A 7 6.56 2.39 15.58
CA LYS A 7 5.48 1.41 15.67
C LYS A 7 4.39 1.64 14.60
N PRO A 8 3.75 2.83 14.48
CA PRO A 8 2.74 3.06 13.44
C PRO A 8 3.31 2.96 12.01
N VAL A 9 4.60 3.30 11.80
CA VAL A 9 5.29 3.07 10.52
C VAL A 9 5.28 1.59 10.14
N VAL A 10 5.68 0.71 11.06
CA VAL A 10 5.69 -0.74 10.84
C VAL A 10 4.27 -1.27 10.60
N VAL A 11 3.27 -0.78 11.34
CA VAL A 11 1.88 -1.17 11.13
C VAL A 11 1.39 -0.77 9.75
N LEU A 12 1.70 0.45 9.28
CA LEU A 12 1.30 0.89 7.94
C LEU A 12 1.97 0.07 6.83
N ILE A 13 3.25 -0.28 6.99
CA ILE A 13 3.94 -1.19 6.08
C ILE A 13 3.27 -2.58 6.06
N ALA A 14 2.94 -3.11 7.24
CA ALA A 14 2.23 -4.39 7.33
C ALA A 14 0.86 -4.32 6.65
N TRP A 15 0.12 -3.22 6.81
CA TRP A 15 -1.14 -2.98 6.13
C TRP A 15 -0.98 -2.92 4.60
N THR A 16 0.07 -2.29 4.10
CA THR A 16 0.41 -2.29 2.68
C THR A 16 0.62 -3.71 2.14
N LEU A 17 1.28 -4.59 2.90
CA LEU A 17 1.45 -6.01 2.52
C LEU A 17 0.12 -6.78 2.56
N VAL A 18 -0.75 -6.51 3.53
CA VAL A 18 -2.11 -7.07 3.55
C VAL A 18 -2.88 -6.66 2.30
N MET A 19 -2.80 -5.38 1.92
CA MET A 19 -3.45 -4.86 0.72
C MET A 19 -2.85 -5.44 -0.57
N LEU A 20 -1.53 -5.69 -0.62
CA LEU A 20 -0.89 -6.39 -1.73
C LEU A 20 -1.50 -7.77 -1.94
N VAL A 21 -1.54 -8.58 -0.87
CA VAL A 21 -2.07 -9.94 -0.91
C VAL A 21 -3.54 -9.93 -1.29
N TRP A 22 -4.33 -9.01 -0.72
CA TRP A 22 -5.74 -8.88 -1.03
C TRP A 22 -5.98 -8.47 -2.49
N MET A 23 -5.24 -7.48 -2.99
CA MET A 23 -5.29 -7.10 -4.40
C MET A 23 -5.01 -8.31 -5.30
N MET A 24 -3.94 -9.06 -5.04
CA MET A 24 -3.58 -10.23 -5.85
C MET A 24 -4.64 -11.32 -5.79
N ALA A 25 -5.17 -11.59 -4.60
CA ALA A 25 -6.21 -12.61 -4.39
C ALA A 25 -7.49 -12.34 -5.17
N VAL A 26 -7.84 -11.06 -5.42
CA VAL A 26 -9.07 -10.68 -6.13
C VAL A 26 -8.80 -10.37 -7.61
N ARG A 27 -7.65 -9.80 -7.95
CA ARG A 27 -7.33 -9.37 -9.32
C ARG A 27 -6.92 -10.55 -10.22
N LEU A 28 -6.17 -11.52 -9.70
CA LEU A 28 -5.76 -12.69 -10.50
C LEU A 28 -6.97 -13.51 -11.00
N PRO A 29 -7.97 -13.85 -10.16
CA PRO A 29 -9.16 -14.54 -10.64
C PRO A 29 -9.99 -13.68 -11.61
N ALA A 30 -10.10 -12.38 -11.38
CA ALA A 30 -10.81 -11.47 -12.27
C ALA A 30 -10.19 -11.41 -13.67
N MET A 31 -8.86 -11.36 -13.77
CA MET A 31 -8.15 -11.42 -15.06
C MET A 31 -8.38 -12.74 -15.78
N LYS A 32 -8.32 -13.86 -15.06
CA LYS A 32 -8.62 -15.18 -15.63
C LYS A 32 -10.06 -15.26 -16.16
N ALA A 33 -11.03 -14.73 -15.41
CA ALA A 33 -12.43 -14.69 -15.83
C ALA A 33 -12.67 -13.78 -17.05
N ALA A 34 -11.89 -12.71 -17.19
CA ALA A 34 -11.91 -11.83 -18.35
C ALA A 34 -11.15 -12.41 -19.58
N GLY A 35 -10.63 -13.64 -19.50
CA GLY A 35 -9.89 -14.28 -20.59
C GLY A 35 -8.52 -13.65 -20.87
N ILE A 36 -7.97 -12.89 -19.92
CA ILE A 36 -6.69 -12.21 -20.09
C ILE A 36 -5.55 -13.22 -19.88
N ASP A 37 -4.78 -13.46 -20.94
CA ASP A 37 -3.59 -14.29 -20.90
C ASP A 37 -2.40 -13.49 -20.35
N MET A 38 -2.14 -13.65 -19.04
CA MET A 38 -1.05 -12.98 -18.35
C MET A 38 0.34 -13.30 -18.93
N THR A 39 0.52 -14.44 -19.60
CA THR A 39 1.82 -14.83 -20.19
C THR A 39 2.14 -14.04 -21.45
N LYS A 40 1.12 -13.52 -22.11
CA LYS A 40 1.23 -12.68 -23.31
C LYS A 40 1.16 -11.18 -23.01
N LEU A 41 0.72 -10.83 -21.80
CA LEU A 41 0.63 -9.45 -21.37
C LEU A 41 2.05 -8.85 -21.24
N LYS A 42 2.35 -7.84 -22.05
CA LYS A 42 3.63 -7.11 -22.01
C LYS A 42 3.36 -5.61 -22.00
N GLY A 43 4.03 -4.88 -21.10
CA GLY A 43 3.97 -3.42 -21.05
C GLY A 43 2.66 -2.82 -20.54
N GLY A 44 1.76 -3.63 -19.96
CA GLY A 44 0.51 -3.14 -19.39
C GLY A 44 0.73 -2.30 -18.13
N ARG A 45 -0.03 -1.21 -17.99
CA ARG A 45 -0.11 -0.39 -16.77
C ARG A 45 -1.21 -0.92 -15.87
N GLY A 46 -1.08 -0.63 -14.57
CA GLY A 46 -2.12 -0.98 -13.59
C GLY A 46 -3.50 -0.45 -13.98
N SER A 47 -3.55 0.76 -14.58
CA SER A 47 -4.75 1.44 -15.09
C SER A 47 -5.40 0.77 -16.30
N ASP A 48 -4.67 -0.06 -17.06
CA ASP A 48 -5.23 -0.70 -18.26
C ASP A 48 -6.30 -1.75 -17.90
N ALA A 49 -6.37 -2.13 -16.63
CA ALA A 49 -7.43 -2.98 -16.10
C ALA A 49 -8.72 -2.23 -15.75
N ASP A 50 -8.70 -0.89 -15.73
CA ASP A 50 -9.88 -0.08 -15.47
C ASP A 50 -10.83 -0.16 -16.67
N GLY A 51 -12.11 -0.43 -16.40
CA GLY A 51 -13.11 -0.68 -17.45
C GLY A 51 -13.05 -2.08 -18.08
N VAL A 52 -11.97 -2.84 -17.87
CA VAL A 52 -11.83 -4.24 -18.30
C VAL A 52 -12.22 -5.21 -17.18
N LEU A 53 -11.75 -4.96 -15.96
CA LEU A 53 -12.03 -5.80 -14.80
C LEU A 53 -13.18 -5.23 -13.96
N PRO A 54 -13.88 -6.07 -13.17
CA PRO A 54 -14.91 -5.60 -12.26
C PRO A 54 -14.37 -4.53 -11.30
N ALA A 55 -15.09 -3.42 -11.14
CA ALA A 55 -14.67 -2.28 -10.31
C ALA A 55 -14.27 -2.71 -8.88
N LYS A 56 -15.01 -3.64 -8.28
CA LYS A 56 -14.72 -4.17 -6.94
C LYS A 56 -13.34 -4.82 -6.83
N ALA A 57 -12.81 -5.39 -7.91
CA ALA A 57 -11.46 -5.94 -7.95
C ALA A 57 -10.40 -4.82 -8.07
N GLN A 58 -10.69 -3.77 -8.85
CA GLN A 58 -9.79 -2.62 -9.01
C GLN A 58 -9.67 -1.76 -7.75
N TRP A 59 -10.72 -1.63 -6.94
CA TRP A 59 -10.68 -0.85 -5.69
C TRP A 59 -9.54 -1.24 -4.75
N LYS A 60 -9.15 -2.52 -4.72
CA LYS A 60 -8.03 -3.01 -3.89
C LYS A 60 -6.70 -2.58 -4.47
N ALA A 61 -6.56 -2.58 -5.80
CA ALA A 61 -5.39 -2.07 -6.49
C ALA A 61 -5.23 -0.56 -6.29
N HIS A 62 -6.31 0.21 -6.40
CA HIS A 62 -6.27 1.65 -6.12
C HIS A 62 -5.86 1.94 -4.67
N ASN A 63 -6.42 1.20 -3.70
CA ASN A 63 -6.04 1.34 -2.29
C ASN A 63 -4.56 1.00 -2.06
N TYR A 64 -4.08 -0.11 -2.64
CA TYR A 64 -2.66 -0.44 -2.61
C TYR A 64 -1.78 0.69 -3.19
N ASN A 65 -2.14 1.26 -4.34
CA ASN A 65 -1.37 2.37 -4.93
C ASN A 65 -1.38 3.62 -4.04
N HIS A 66 -2.53 3.99 -3.47
CA HIS A 66 -2.63 5.13 -2.57
C HIS A 66 -1.75 4.98 -1.32
N LEU A 67 -1.54 3.75 -0.83
CA LEU A 67 -0.63 3.47 0.29
C LEU A 67 0.86 3.69 -0.05
N PHE A 68 1.24 3.80 -1.33
CA PHE A 68 2.58 4.23 -1.73
C PHE A 68 2.66 5.71 -2.04
N GLU A 69 1.57 6.32 -2.53
CA GLU A 69 1.57 7.73 -2.92
C GLU A 69 1.37 8.66 -1.72
N GLN A 70 0.32 8.44 -0.93
CA GLN A 70 -0.12 9.37 0.12
C GLN A 70 0.80 9.40 1.37
N PRO A 71 1.25 8.26 1.94
CA PRO A 71 2.00 8.28 3.19
C PRO A 71 3.51 8.51 3.01
N THR A 72 3.98 8.89 1.81
CA THR A 72 5.40 9.18 1.57
C THR A 72 5.95 10.21 2.57
N CYS A 73 5.21 11.30 2.79
CA CYS A 73 5.58 12.33 3.76
C CYS A 73 5.52 11.81 5.20
N PHE A 74 4.58 10.94 5.53
CA PHE A 74 4.47 10.34 6.86
C PHE A 74 5.73 9.57 7.22
N TYR A 75 6.21 8.69 6.33
CA TYR A 75 7.45 7.95 6.55
C TYR A 75 8.66 8.88 6.74
N ALA A 76 8.80 9.89 5.88
CA ALA A 76 9.90 10.84 5.96
C ALA A 76 9.91 11.59 7.31
N VAL A 77 8.75 12.09 7.75
CA VAL A 77 8.61 12.81 9.02
C VAL A 77 8.89 11.90 10.21
N SER A 78 8.30 10.70 10.25
CA SER A 78 8.50 9.76 11.34
C SER A 78 9.97 9.33 11.47
N PHE A 79 10.68 9.15 10.36
CA PHE A 79 12.10 8.83 10.40
C PHE A 79 12.96 9.98 10.87
N VAL A 80 12.69 11.22 10.43
CA VAL A 80 13.40 12.41 10.94
C VAL A 80 13.22 12.54 12.45
N ILE A 81 11.98 12.42 12.94
CA ILE A 81 11.65 12.50 14.38
C ILE A 81 12.34 11.39 15.17
N ALA A 82 12.34 10.16 14.66
CA ALA A 82 13.06 9.04 15.28
C ALA A 82 14.57 9.32 15.33
N PHE A 83 15.14 9.86 14.27
CA PHE A 83 16.58 10.17 14.15
C PHE A 83 17.01 11.31 15.08
N THR A 84 16.15 12.30 15.30
CA THR A 84 16.40 13.41 16.24
C THR A 84 16.16 13.01 17.70
N GLY A 85 15.79 11.75 17.98
CA GLY A 85 15.59 11.25 19.33
C GLY A 85 14.32 11.79 20.02
N THR A 86 13.36 12.31 19.25
CA THR A 86 12.12 12.92 19.77
C THR A 86 10.88 12.10 19.45
N GLY A 87 11.03 10.85 19.01
CA GLY A 87 9.90 10.01 18.57
C GLY A 87 9.11 9.29 19.66
N ASP A 88 9.10 9.81 20.88
CA ASP A 88 8.30 9.29 21.98
C ASP A 88 7.22 10.31 22.40
N GLY A 89 6.32 9.95 23.30
CA GLY A 89 5.30 10.86 23.84
C GLY A 89 4.32 11.37 22.78
N ILE A 90 4.14 12.70 22.70
CA ILE A 90 3.14 13.31 21.82
C ILE A 90 3.38 13.04 20.33
N ASN A 91 4.66 12.94 19.91
CA ASN A 91 5.00 12.65 18.52
C ASN A 91 4.60 11.22 18.12
N ALA A 92 4.78 10.26 19.02
CA ALA A 92 4.31 8.90 18.80
C ALA A 92 2.79 8.81 18.85
N TRP A 93 2.14 9.56 19.75
CA TRP A 93 0.68 9.55 19.89
C TRP A 93 -0.05 10.09 18.67
N ILE A 94 0.42 11.19 18.07
CA ILE A 94 -0.19 11.78 16.85
C ILE A 94 0.07 10.92 15.61
N ALA A 95 1.11 10.08 15.62
CA ALA A 95 1.44 9.21 14.49
C ALA A 95 0.52 7.98 14.35
N TRP A 96 -0.36 7.72 15.33
CA TRP A 96 -1.39 6.68 15.29
C TRP A 96 -2.72 7.23 14.79
#